data_AF-A0ABC9Y3W8-F1
#
_entry.id   AF-A0ABC9Y3W8-F1
#
_cell.length_a   1.000
_cell.length_b   1.000
_cell.length_c   1.000
_cell.angle_alpha   90.00
_cell.angle_beta   90.00
_cell.angle_gamma   90.00
#
_symmetry.space_group_name_H-M   'P 1'
#
loop_
_entity.id
_entity.type
_entity.pdbx_description
1 polymer ?
#
loop_
_entity_poly.entity_id
_entity_poly.type
_entity_poly.pdbx_seq_one_letter_code
_entity_poly.pdbx_strand_id
1 'polypeptide(L)'
;MGDFDHPDTCWSDNTARHKQSTGHEFMECIDDNFLLQVTEEPTRRGAMLDLVLTNKEGLVGNVKLKSSLRCRNHEMEEFKILRPARKAQSKLTTLDQKANRTLGSIKRSVTSSLIKVILPLYSTLMRPYLCSALGPPT
;
A
#
# COMPACT_ATOMS: atom_id res chain seq x y z
N MET A 1 -1.56 -6.50 12.81
CA MET A 1 -0.28 -7.21 12.84
C MET A 1 -0.46 -8.48 12.03
N GLY A 2 0.46 -8.74 11.10
CA GLY A 2 0.47 -9.93 10.27
C GLY A 2 1.83 -10.07 9.58
N ASP A 3 2.14 -11.28 9.14
CA ASP A 3 3.32 -11.63 8.35
C ASP A 3 2.97 -11.48 6.85
N PHE A 4 3.71 -10.64 6.13
CA PHE A 4 3.49 -10.27 4.74
C PHE A 4 4.72 -10.65 3.88
N ASP A 5 4.93 -11.95 3.70
CA ASP A 5 5.99 -12.51 2.85
C ASP A 5 5.62 -12.41 1.35
N HIS A 6 5.72 -11.20 0.79
CA HIS A 6 5.46 -10.91 -0.62
C HIS A 6 6.75 -10.42 -1.30
N PRO A 7 7.45 -11.26 -2.10
CA PRO A 7 8.79 -10.95 -2.62
C PRO A 7 8.84 -9.77 -3.60
N ASP A 8 7.69 -9.38 -4.16
CA ASP A 8 7.58 -8.29 -5.14
C ASP A 8 7.35 -6.91 -4.50
N THR A 9 7.30 -6.82 -3.17
CA THR A 9 6.90 -5.61 -2.43
C THR A 9 8.02 -5.14 -1.51
N CYS A 10 8.47 -3.90 -1.71
CA CYS A 10 9.36 -3.24 -0.78
C CYS A 10 8.52 -2.51 0.26
N TRP A 11 8.34 -3.13 1.43
CA TRP A 11 7.54 -2.56 2.51
C TRP A 11 8.20 -1.34 3.17
N SER A 12 9.53 -1.23 3.14
CA SER A 12 10.26 -0.09 3.74
C SER A 12 9.93 1.23 3.07
N ASP A 13 9.78 1.21 1.75
CA ASP A 13 9.51 2.39 0.94
C ASP A 13 8.07 2.42 0.42
N ASN A 14 7.19 1.54 0.93
CA ASN A 14 5.80 1.46 0.49
C ASN A 14 5.66 1.36 -1.04
N THR A 15 6.63 0.71 -1.69
CA THR A 15 6.76 0.70 -3.16
C THR A 15 6.64 -0.74 -3.67
N ALA A 16 5.65 -0.98 -4.53
CA ALA A 16 5.50 -2.25 -5.24
C ALA A 16 6.29 -2.25 -6.55
N ARG A 17 7.02 -3.32 -6.86
CA ARG A 17 7.84 -3.40 -8.09
C ARG A 17 7.01 -3.38 -9.37
N HIS A 18 5.81 -3.94 -9.33
CA HIS A 18 4.93 -4.05 -10.48
C HIS A 18 3.55 -3.46 -10.17
N LYS A 19 3.03 -2.64 -11.10
CA LYS A 19 1.71 -1.96 -11.00
C LYS A 19 0.49 -2.89 -10.95
N GLN A 20 0.68 -4.19 -11.17
CA GLN A 20 -0.36 -5.24 -11.10
C GLN A 20 0.00 -6.33 -10.08
N SER A 21 1.02 -6.13 -9.25
CA SER A 21 1.34 -7.09 -8.19
C SER A 21 0.32 -6.98 -7.05
N THR A 22 0.11 -8.10 -6.35
CA THR A 22 -0.67 -8.14 -5.10
C THR A 22 -0.17 -7.11 -4.07
N GLY A 23 1.14 -6.82 -4.08
CA GLY A 23 1.73 -5.74 -3.29
C GLY A 23 1.18 -4.36 -3.62
N HIS A 24 1.01 -4.05 -4.91
CA HIS A 24 0.43 -2.77 -5.35
C HIS A 24 -1.02 -2.62 -4.89
N GLU A 25 -1.82 -3.69 -5.02
CA GLU A 25 -3.22 -3.69 -4.56
C GLU A 25 -3.33 -3.52 -3.04
N PHE A 26 -2.41 -4.13 -2.29
CA PHE A 26 -2.37 -3.99 -0.84
C PHE A 26 -1.90 -2.60 -0.39
N MET A 27 -0.92 -2.00 -1.08
CA MET A 27 -0.49 -0.62 -0.82
C MET A 27 -1.61 0.38 -1.10
N GLU A 28 -2.32 0.23 -2.22
CA GLU A 28 -3.52 1.05 -2.49
C GLU A 28 -4.56 0.88 -1.38
N CYS A 29 -4.80 -0.36 -0.92
CA CYS A 29 -5.71 -0.64 0.17
C CYS A 29 -5.29 0.04 1.48
N ILE A 30 -4.00 0.08 1.81
CA ILE A 30 -3.48 0.81 2.98
C ILE A 30 -3.83 2.30 2.86
N ASP A 31 -3.49 2.92 1.74
CA ASP A 31 -3.71 4.36 1.51
C ASP A 31 -5.20 4.71 1.57
N ASP A 32 -6.05 3.91 0.93
CA ASP A 32 -7.50 4.13 0.91
C ASP A 32 -8.14 4.03 2.28
N ASN A 33 -7.65 3.09 3.09
CA ASN A 33 -8.20 2.85 4.39
C ASN A 33 -7.65 3.81 5.44
N PHE A 34 -6.78 4.76 5.04
CA PHE A 34 -6.04 5.65 5.94
C PHE A 34 -5.26 4.86 6.99
N LEU A 35 -4.73 3.71 6.59
CA LEU A 35 -3.90 2.90 7.45
C LEU A 35 -2.49 3.48 7.42
N LEU A 36 -1.96 3.68 8.62
CA LEU A 36 -0.61 4.12 8.87
C LEU A 36 0.19 2.92 9.30
N GLN A 37 1.34 2.72 8.67
CA GLN A 37 2.31 1.74 9.13
C GLN A 37 3.08 2.30 10.33
N VAL A 38 3.16 1.50 11.39
CA VAL A 38 3.83 1.86 12.65
C VAL A 38 5.15 1.11 12.84
N THR A 39 5.44 0.14 11.97
CA THR A 39 6.71 -0.58 11.95
C THR A 39 7.79 0.30 11.33
N GLU A 40 8.85 0.59 12.09
CA GLU A 40 9.98 1.45 11.67
C GLU A 40 11.27 0.64 11.41
N GLU A 41 11.41 -0.55 12.01
CA GLU A 41 12.61 -1.39 11.88
C GLU A 41 12.29 -2.69 11.10
N PRO A 42 13.24 -3.21 10.30
CA PRO A 42 13.06 -4.49 9.62
C PRO A 42 12.89 -5.64 10.63
N THR A 43 11.93 -6.54 10.38
CA THR A 43 11.55 -7.62 11.32
C THR A 43 12.20 -8.96 11.03
N ARG A 44 12.82 -9.11 9.85
CA ARG A 44 13.42 -10.38 9.39
C ARG A 44 14.61 -10.13 8.47
N ARG A 45 15.83 -10.36 8.98
CA ARG A 45 17.09 -10.31 8.20
C ARG A 45 17.32 -9.00 7.44
N GLY A 46 16.91 -7.86 8.01
CA GLY A 46 17.01 -6.56 7.35
C GLY A 46 15.90 -6.28 6.33
N ALA A 47 14.93 -7.19 6.16
CA ALA A 47 13.69 -6.95 5.43
C ALA A 47 12.53 -6.73 6.42
N MET A 48 11.65 -5.79 6.09
CA MET A 48 10.43 -5.53 6.86
C MET A 48 9.33 -6.41 6.28
N LEU A 49 9.01 -7.51 6.96
CA LEU A 49 8.02 -8.49 6.48
C LEU A 49 6.80 -8.58 7.40
N ASP A 50 6.92 -8.17 8.67
CA ASP A 50 5.80 -8.08 9.58
C ASP A 50 5.36 -6.62 9.69
N LEU A 51 4.05 -6.35 9.55
CA LEU A 51 3.51 -5.00 9.56
C LEU A 51 2.46 -4.80 10.65
N VAL A 52 2.62 -3.69 11.39
CA VAL A 52 1.58 -3.15 12.26
C VAL A 52 0.96 -1.93 11.59
N LEU A 53 -0.30 -2.07 11.16
CA LEU A 53 -1.11 -1.02 10.55
C LEU A 53 -2.14 -0.47 11.56
N THR A 54 -2.34 0.85 11.58
CA THR A 54 -3.35 1.52 12.41
C THR A 54 -4.09 2.59 11.61
N ASN A 55 -5.40 2.71 11.80
CA ASN A 55 -6.19 3.78 11.18
C ASN A 55 -6.15 5.11 11.96
N LYS A 56 -5.41 5.14 13.07
CA LYS A 56 -5.37 6.27 13.98
C LYS A 56 -3.94 6.50 14.48
N GLU A 57 -3.42 7.67 14.16
CA GLU A 57 -2.13 8.14 14.65
C GLU A 57 -2.10 8.17 16.19
N GLY A 58 -1.00 7.69 16.75
CA GLY A 58 -0.77 7.65 18.21
C GLY A 58 -1.62 6.61 18.96
N LEU A 59 -2.40 5.76 18.28
CA LEU A 59 -3.09 4.63 18.92
C LEU A 59 -2.11 3.51 19.28
N VAL A 60 -1.09 3.32 18.45
CA VAL A 60 -0.02 2.34 18.67
C VAL A 60 1.27 3.14 18.84
N GLY A 61 2.05 2.81 19.87
CA GLY A 61 3.34 3.43 20.12
C GLY A 61 4.33 2.46 20.74
N ASN A 62 5.60 2.87 20.81
CA ASN A 62 6.71 2.04 21.30
C ASN A 62 6.82 0.70 20.56
N VAL A 63 6.76 0.70 19.23
CA VAL A 63 7.11 -0.50 18.44
C VAL A 63 8.62 -0.70 18.60
N LYS A 64 9.00 -1.80 19.25
CA LYS A 64 10.40 -2.17 19.46
C LYS A 64 10.61 -3.59 18.98
N LEU A 65 11.67 -3.77 18.22
CA LEU A 65 12.20 -5.08 17.92
C LEU A 65 12.80 -5.68 19.20
N LYS A 66 12.33 -6.84 19.62
CA LYS A 66 12.90 -7.57 20.75
C LYS A 66 13.89 -8.60 20.22
N SER A 67 15.11 -8.58 20.75
CA SER A 67 16.13 -9.58 20.44
C SER A 67 15.57 -10.98 20.68
N SER A 68 15.64 -11.84 19.67
CA SER A 68 14.98 -13.14 19.66
C SER A 68 15.46 -14.05 20.80
N LEU A 69 14.57 -14.39 21.73
CA LEU A 69 14.78 -15.51 22.64
C LEU A 69 14.46 -16.81 21.87
N ARG A 70 15.43 -17.20 21.03
CA ARG A 70 15.57 -18.56 20.48
C ARG A 70 14.45 -19.00 19.52
N CYS A 71 14.32 -18.38 18.34
CA CYS A 71 13.76 -19.04 17.16
C CYS A 71 14.22 -18.41 15.83
N ARG A 72 14.19 -19.21 14.76
CA ARG A 72 14.81 -18.89 13.45
C ARG A 72 13.98 -17.83 12.72
N ASN A 73 14.67 -16.77 12.31
CA ASN A 73 14.28 -15.80 11.28
C ASN A 73 13.15 -14.80 11.58
N HIS A 74 12.31 -14.97 12.61
CA HIS A 74 11.27 -13.98 12.96
C HIS A 74 11.63 -13.29 14.27
N GLU A 75 11.83 -11.97 14.23
CA GLU A 75 12.10 -11.16 15.41
C GLU A 75 10.77 -10.73 16.04
N MET A 76 10.70 -10.73 17.38
CA MET A 76 9.45 -10.42 18.07
C MET A 76 9.28 -8.90 18.11
N GLU A 77 8.20 -8.39 17.53
CA GLU A 77 7.80 -6.99 17.72
C GLU A 77 7.00 -6.84 19.02
N GLU A 78 7.46 -5.95 19.89
CA GLU A 78 6.72 -5.51 21.07
C GLU A 78 6.18 -4.10 20.81
N PHE A 79 4.87 -3.91 20.91
CA PHE A 79 4.24 -2.59 20.80
C PHE A 79 3.23 -2.37 21.91
N LYS A 80 2.92 -1.10 22.19
CA LYS A 80 1.92 -0.71 23.18
C LYS A 80 0.72 -0.09 22.47
N ILE A 81 -0.46 -0.66 22.70
CA ILE A 81 -1.71 0.00 22.35
C ILE A 81 -1.96 1.07 23.40
N LEU A 82 -1.87 2.33 22.99
CA LEU A 82 -2.09 3.47 23.85
C LEU A 82 -3.58 3.74 23.95
N ARG A 83 -4.04 4.09 25.15
CA ARG A 83 -5.39 4.64 25.28
C ARG A 83 -5.38 6.03 24.64
N PRO A 84 -6.24 6.29 23.64
CA PRO A 84 -6.30 7.61 23.05
C PRO A 84 -6.71 8.60 24.14
N ALA A 85 -5.91 9.65 24.33
CA ALA A 85 -6.40 10.84 25.00
C ALA A 85 -7.71 11.25 24.30
N ARG A 86 -8.73 11.67 25.05
CA ARG A 86 -10.00 12.16 24.49
C ARG A 86 -9.76 13.48 23.73
N LYS A 87 -9.14 13.42 22.56
CA LYS A 87 -9.26 14.47 21.55
C LYS A 87 -10.67 14.32 20.99
N ALA A 88 -11.46 15.39 21.04
CA ALA A 88 -12.76 15.43 20.41
C ALA A 88 -12.56 15.20 18.90
N GLN A 89 -12.83 13.98 18.45
CA GLN A 89 -13.00 13.70 17.02
C GLN A 89 -14.32 14.36 16.64
N SER A 90 -14.27 15.38 15.79
CA SER A 90 -15.50 16.00 15.32
C SER A 90 -16.19 15.03 14.35
N LYS A 91 -17.53 15.08 14.28
CA LYS A 91 -18.27 14.31 13.26
C LYS A 91 -17.76 14.56 11.84
N LEU A 92 -17.18 15.76 11.63
CA LEU A 92 -16.58 16.19 10.37
C LEU A 92 -15.42 15.28 9.96
N THR A 93 -14.45 15.00 10.85
CA THR A 93 -13.26 14.21 10.51
C THR A 93 -13.60 12.77 10.11
N THR A 94 -14.62 12.18 10.73
CA THR A 94 -15.07 10.81 10.42
C THR A 94 -15.83 10.75 9.08
N LEU A 95 -16.62 11.79 8.76
CA LEU A 95 -17.30 11.90 7.48
C LEU A 95 -16.31 12.10 6.34
N ASP A 96 -15.31 12.95 6.53
CA ASP A 96 -14.26 13.21 5.54
C ASP A 96 -13.47 11.93 5.20
N GLN A 97 -13.10 11.14 6.22
CA GLN A 97 -12.45 9.83 6.01
C GLN A 97 -13.32 8.87 5.18
N LYS A 98 -14.63 8.83 5.44
CA LYS A 98 -15.56 7.95 4.71
C LYS A 98 -15.78 8.42 3.26
N ALA A 99 -15.90 9.73 3.06
CA ALA A 99 -16.03 10.33 1.73
C ALA A 99 -14.79 10.04 0.88
N ASN A 100 -13.60 10.22 1.46
CA ASN A 100 -12.34 9.98 0.76
C ASN A 100 -12.15 8.49 0.42
N ARG A 101 -12.54 7.55 1.29
CA ARG A 101 -12.59 6.10 0.97
C ARG A 101 -13.43 5.79 -0.27
N THR A 102 -14.62 6.39 -0.32
CA THR A 102 -15.55 6.20 -1.44
C THR A 102 -14.97 6.78 -2.74
N LEU A 103 -14.38 7.98 -2.66
CA LEU A 103 -13.76 8.65 -3.79
C LEU A 103 -12.57 7.86 -4.35
N GLY A 104 -11.69 7.34 -3.48
CA GLY A 104 -10.57 6.48 -3.89
C GLY A 104 -11.05 5.24 -4.63
N SER A 105 -12.07 4.56 -4.09
CA SER A 105 -12.68 3.37 -4.70
C SER A 105 -13.26 3.65 -6.09
N ILE A 106 -13.95 4.78 -6.26
CA ILE A 106 -14.48 5.21 -7.56
C ILE A 106 -13.34 5.51 -8.54
N LYS A 107 -12.33 6.28 -8.12
CA LYS A 107 -11.19 6.66 -8.96
C LYS A 107 -10.47 5.44 -9.52
N ARG A 108 -10.22 4.40 -8.71
CA ARG A 108 -9.62 3.14 -9.18
C ARG A 108 -10.51 2.36 -10.14
N SER A 109 -11.81 2.27 -9.87
CA SER A 109 -12.75 1.63 -10.78
C SER A 109 -12.67 2.26 -12.18
N VAL A 110 -12.60 3.60 -12.23
CA VAL A 110 -12.43 4.36 -13.46
C VAL A 110 -11.07 4.13 -14.10
N THR A 111 -9.96 4.22 -13.35
CA THR A 111 -8.60 3.98 -13.87
C THR A 111 -8.43 2.55 -14.41
N SER A 112 -8.92 1.55 -13.70
CA SER A 112 -8.93 0.14 -14.15
C SER A 112 -9.73 0.00 -15.44
N SER A 113 -10.90 0.64 -15.54
CA SER A 113 -11.73 0.60 -16.75
C SER A 113 -11.04 1.27 -17.94
N LEU A 114 -10.40 2.43 -17.72
CA LEU A 114 -9.56 3.12 -18.72
C LEU A 114 -8.42 2.23 -19.22
N ILE A 115 -7.69 1.58 -18.32
CA ILE A 115 -6.55 0.73 -18.69
C ILE A 115 -7.02 -0.54 -19.40
N LYS A 116 -8.10 -1.19 -18.95
CA LYS A 116 -8.58 -2.46 -19.51
C LYS A 116 -9.27 -2.31 -20.86
N VAL A 117 -9.97 -1.19 -21.08
CA VAL A 117 -10.82 -1.00 -22.27
C VAL A 117 -10.25 0.06 -23.20
N ILE A 118 -9.89 1.23 -22.67
CA ILE A 118 -9.57 2.39 -23.51
C ILE A 118 -8.14 2.29 -24.06
N LEU A 119 -7.16 1.87 -23.25
CA LEU A 119 -5.77 1.77 -23.69
C LEU A 119 -5.55 0.75 -24.84
N PRO A 120 -6.14 -0.46 -24.82
CA PRO A 120 -6.02 -1.42 -25.93
C PRO A 120 -6.75 -0.94 -27.19
N LEU A 121 -7.92 -0.32 -27.05
CA LEU A 121 -8.67 0.26 -28.19
C LEU A 121 -7.89 1.39 -28.84
N TYR A 122 -7.35 2.31 -28.04
CA TYR A 122 -6.49 3.39 -28.51
C TYR A 122 -5.25 2.83 -29.24
N SER A 123 -4.57 1.85 -28.66
CA SER A 123 -3.41 1.22 -29.30
C SER A 123 -3.77 0.50 -30.61
N THR A 124 -4.96 -0.09 -30.70
CA THR A 124 -5.43 -0.77 -31.92
C THR A 124 -5.75 0.23 -33.02
N LEU A 125 -6.43 1.33 -32.68
CA LEU A 125 -6.79 2.39 -33.61
C LEU A 125 -5.57 3.20 -34.09
N MET A 126 -4.60 3.43 -33.22
CA MET A 126 -3.39 4.19 -33.55
C MET A 126 -2.28 3.35 -34.19
N ARG A 127 -2.37 2.01 -34.14
CA ARG A 127 -1.36 1.09 -34.70
C ARG A 127 -0.97 1.40 -36.16
N PRO A 128 -1.90 1.68 -37.09
CA PRO A 128 -1.57 1.96 -38.49
C PRO A 128 -0.79 3.28 -38.65
N TYR A 129 -1.11 4.28 -37.82
CA TYR A 129 -0.49 5.60 -37.85
C TYR A 129 0.90 5.60 -37.18
N LEU A 130 1.10 4.77 -36.15
CA LEU A 130 2.40 4.62 -35.50
C LEU A 130 3.38 3.80 -36.36
N CYS A 131 2.89 2.77 -37.08
CA CYS A 131 3.73 1.99 -38.01
C CYS A 131 4.16 2.78 -39.25
N SER A 132 3.37 3.77 -39.70
CA SER A 132 3.72 4.60 -40.86
C SER A 132 4.74 5.70 -40.55
N ALA A 133 5.01 5.98 -39.27
CA ALA A 133 6.03 6.94 -38.83
C ALA A 133 7.45 6.35 -38.72
N LEU A 134 7.58 5.01 -38.70
CA LEU A 134 8.85 4.29 -38.76
C LEU A 134 9.07 3.87 -40.21
N GLY A 135 9.86 4.65 -40.95
CA GLY A 135 10.23 4.33 -42.33
C GLY A 135 10.90 2.95 -42.47
N PRO A 136 11.01 2.41 -43.70
CA PRO A 136 11.57 1.08 -43.92
C PRO A 136 13.02 0.99 -43.38
N PRO A 137 13.42 -0.15 -42.80
CA PRO A 137 14.79 -0.33 -42.32
C PRO A 137 15.74 -0.29 -43.52
N THR A 138 16.73 0.60 -43.45
CA THR A 138 17.85 0.72 -44.39
C THR A 138 18.81 -0.45 -44.28
#